data_AF-A0AAV4ZR39-F1
#
_entry.id   AF-A0AAV4ZR39-F1
#
_cell.length_a   1.000
_cell.length_b   1.000
_cell.length_c   1.000
_cell.angle_alpha   90.00
_cell.angle_beta   90.00
_cell.angle_gamma   90.00
#
_symmetry.space_group_name_H-M   'P 1'
#
loop_
_entity.id
_entity.type
_entity.pdbx_description
1 polymer ?
#
loop_
_entity_poly.entity_id
_entity_poly.type
_entity_poly.pdbx_seq_one_letter_code
_entity_poly.pdbx_strand_id
1 'polypeptide(L)'
;MPLDEADRRPTAARTLIDDRRVAADAKFEAFDFGDGNDVEDADGWEYTNEGDEMTRKVYFRNAEHPDADSERGHFTVRFESRSDVISEAYGSLDGAIFEDRAEVPAGPRP
;
A
#
# COMPACT_ATOMS: atom_id res chain seq x y z
N MET A 1 -49.57 -9.53 0.81
CA MET A 1 -48.79 -9.16 -0.40
C MET A 1 -48.11 -7.84 -0.11
N PRO A 2 -46.81 -7.71 -0.42
CA PRO A 2 -45.82 -7.02 0.40
C PRO A 2 -45.65 -5.56 0.02
N LEU A 3 -45.47 -4.69 1.01
CA LEU A 3 -44.85 -3.38 0.80
C LEU A 3 -43.35 -3.63 0.71
N ASP A 4 -42.86 -3.63 -0.52
CA ASP A 4 -41.57 -3.08 -0.94
C ASP A 4 -40.68 -2.65 0.24
N GLU A 5 -39.96 -3.63 0.80
CA GLU A 5 -38.85 -3.36 1.71
C GLU A 5 -37.67 -2.94 0.84
N ALA A 6 -37.85 -1.78 0.19
CA ALA A 6 -36.85 -1.09 -0.57
C ALA A 6 -35.62 -0.94 0.32
N ASP A 7 -34.57 -1.67 -0.07
CA ASP A 7 -33.29 -1.03 -0.27
C ASP A 7 -32.81 -0.23 0.96
N ARG A 8 -32.72 -0.91 2.12
CA ARG A 8 -31.69 -0.53 3.09
C ARG A 8 -30.32 -0.94 2.52
N ARG A 9 -29.94 -0.40 1.36
CA ARG A 9 -28.53 -0.30 1.02
C ARG A 9 -27.93 0.56 2.12
N PRO A 10 -26.93 0.08 2.88
CA PRO A 10 -26.06 1.02 3.54
C PRO A 10 -25.46 1.87 2.42
N THR A 11 -25.96 3.09 2.26
CA THR A 11 -25.31 4.14 1.47
C THR A 11 -23.86 4.11 1.88
N ALA A 12 -22.97 3.73 0.95
CA ALA A 12 -21.59 3.32 1.22
C ALA A 12 -20.92 4.25 2.25
N ALA A 13 -21.00 3.88 3.52
CA ALA A 13 -20.17 4.45 4.55
C ALA A 13 -18.79 3.92 4.20
N ARG A 14 -17.94 4.79 3.69
CA ARG A 14 -16.51 4.49 3.55
C ARG A 14 -16.07 3.85 4.86
N THR A 15 -15.71 2.58 4.76
CA THR A 15 -15.22 1.86 5.93
C THR A 15 -13.77 2.28 6.11
N LEU A 16 -13.26 2.25 7.33
CA LEU A 16 -11.84 2.50 7.61
C LEU A 16 -10.91 1.70 6.68
N ILE A 17 -11.35 0.51 6.27
CA ILE A 17 -10.68 -0.38 5.32
C ILE A 17 -10.57 0.26 3.92
N ASP A 18 -11.62 0.94 3.45
CA ASP A 18 -11.64 1.66 2.16
C ASP A 18 -10.72 2.89 2.22
N ASP A 19 -10.81 3.68 3.30
CA ASP A 19 -9.96 4.87 3.49
C ASP A 19 -8.48 4.48 3.58
N ARG A 20 -8.15 3.41 4.32
CA ARG A 20 -6.78 2.85 4.38
C ARG A 20 -6.29 2.42 3.02
N ARG A 21 -7.13 1.77 2.22
CA ARG A 21 -6.76 1.34 0.87
C ARG A 21 -6.45 2.55 -0.04
N VAL A 22 -7.28 3.59 0.01
CA VAL A 22 -7.04 4.83 -0.75
C VAL A 22 -5.73 5.48 -0.32
N ALA A 23 -5.46 5.56 0.99
CA ALA A 23 -4.19 6.09 1.50
C ALA A 23 -2.99 5.22 1.07
N ALA A 24 -3.13 3.89 1.12
CA ALA A 24 -2.11 2.94 0.70
C ALA A 24 -1.78 3.09 -0.78
N ASP A 25 -2.80 3.16 -1.63
CA ASP A 25 -2.64 3.34 -3.08
C ASP A 25 -1.95 4.68 -3.39
N ALA A 26 -2.41 5.78 -2.80
CA ALA A 26 -1.76 7.08 -2.96
C ALA A 26 -0.30 7.07 -2.48
N LYS A 27 -0.02 6.34 -1.39
CA LYS A 27 1.35 6.19 -0.88
C LYS A 27 2.22 5.37 -1.81
N PHE A 28 1.70 4.26 -2.34
CA PHE A 28 2.39 3.42 -3.31
C PHE A 28 2.73 4.18 -4.60
N GLU A 29 1.78 4.95 -5.14
CA GLU A 29 2.01 5.77 -6.33
C GLU A 29 3.06 6.87 -6.11
N ALA A 30 3.17 7.38 -4.90
CA ALA A 30 4.16 8.39 -4.52
C ALA A 30 5.49 7.78 -4.01
N PHE A 31 5.55 6.46 -3.84
CA PHE A 31 6.71 5.81 -3.24
C PHE A 31 7.83 5.67 -4.25
N ASP A 32 9.02 6.11 -3.86
CA ASP A 32 10.23 5.91 -4.65
C ASP A 32 10.88 4.58 -4.25
N PHE A 33 10.81 3.59 -5.13
CA PHE A 33 11.51 2.31 -4.96
C PHE A 33 13.02 2.42 -5.25
N GLY A 34 13.54 3.62 -5.45
CA GLY A 34 14.94 3.89 -5.78
C GLY A 34 15.27 3.76 -7.26
N ASP A 35 16.37 4.40 -7.66
CA ASP A 35 16.90 4.33 -9.01
C ASP A 35 17.15 2.88 -9.47
N GLY A 36 16.52 2.51 -10.58
CA GLY A 36 16.67 1.19 -11.21
C GLY A 36 15.54 0.19 -10.92
N ASN A 37 14.62 0.52 -10.01
CA ASN A 37 13.46 -0.34 -9.70
C ASN A 37 12.20 0.17 -10.42
N ASP A 38 12.07 -0.21 -11.70
CA ASP A 38 10.89 0.10 -12.50
C ASP A 38 9.77 -0.90 -12.19
N VAL A 39 8.62 -0.41 -11.71
CA VAL A 39 7.47 -1.27 -11.39
C VAL A 39 6.71 -1.58 -12.67
N GLU A 40 6.65 -2.85 -13.06
CA GLU A 40 5.89 -3.30 -14.24
C GLU A 40 4.44 -3.61 -13.91
N ASP A 41 4.22 -4.24 -12.75
CA ASP A 41 2.91 -4.66 -12.31
C ASP A 41 2.85 -4.74 -10.78
N ALA A 42 1.64 -4.76 -10.22
CA ALA A 42 1.46 -4.94 -8.80
C ALA A 42 0.09 -5.54 -8.49
N ASP A 43 0.08 -6.48 -7.55
CA ASP A 43 -1.14 -7.12 -7.06
C ASP A 43 -1.99 -6.15 -6.21
N GLY A 44 -3.19 -6.63 -5.87
CA GLY A 44 -4.03 -5.98 -4.88
C GLY A 44 -3.45 -6.03 -3.47
N TRP A 45 -4.03 -5.22 -2.58
CA TRP A 45 -3.66 -5.17 -1.18
C TRP A 45 -4.16 -6.39 -0.40
N GLU A 46 -3.26 -6.97 0.37
CA GLU A 46 -3.50 -8.04 1.34
C GLU A 46 -3.34 -7.46 2.76
N TYR A 47 -4.31 -7.70 3.64
CA TYR A 47 -4.20 -7.28 5.04
C TYR A 47 -3.35 -8.28 5.82
N THR A 48 -2.29 -7.80 6.45
CA THR A 48 -1.37 -8.62 7.24
C THR A 48 -1.50 -8.22 8.71
N ASN A 49 -1.99 -9.13 9.57
CA ASN A 49 -2.22 -8.95 11.02
C ASN A 49 -3.09 -7.76 11.48
N GLU A 50 -4.10 -8.08 12.30
CA GLU A 50 -4.95 -7.13 13.06
C GLU A 50 -5.67 -6.02 12.25
N GLY A 51 -5.46 -5.94 10.93
CA GLY A 51 -6.06 -4.99 10.00
C GLY A 51 -5.34 -3.64 9.91
N ASP A 52 -4.27 -3.44 10.68
CA ASP A 52 -3.50 -2.19 10.75
C ASP A 52 -2.28 -2.17 9.82
N GLU A 53 -2.02 -3.25 9.09
CA GLU A 53 -0.97 -3.33 8.08
C GLU A 53 -1.53 -3.93 6.78
N MET A 54 -1.12 -3.34 5.66
CA MET A 54 -1.47 -3.75 4.32
C MET A 54 -0.21 -3.98 3.52
N THR A 55 -0.11 -5.14 2.90
CA THR A 55 1.00 -5.52 2.03
C THR A 55 0.47 -5.79 0.63
N ARG A 56 1.15 -5.28 -0.39
CA ARG A 56 0.90 -5.65 -1.80
C ARG A 56 2.15 -6.23 -2.41
N LYS A 57 2.00 -7.17 -3.34
CA LYS A 57 3.12 -7.67 -4.14
C LYS A 57 3.39 -6.70 -5.28
N VAL A 58 4.66 -6.47 -5.56
CA VAL A 58 5.13 -5.53 -6.57
C VAL A 58 6.10 -6.29 -7.46
N TYR A 59 5.91 -6.19 -8.77
CA TYR A 59 6.74 -6.85 -9.77
C TYR A 59 7.61 -5.79 -10.45
N PHE A 60 8.91 -5.92 -10.25
CA PHE A 60 9.92 -5.00 -10.75
C PHE A 60 10.54 -5.55 -12.02
N ARG A 61 10.77 -4.69 -12.98
CA ARG A 61 11.50 -5.04 -14.19
C ARG A 61 12.92 -5.40 -13.85
N ASN A 62 13.39 -6.54 -14.36
CA ASN A 62 14.80 -6.89 -14.25
C ASN A 62 15.63 -5.99 -15.20
N ALA A 63 16.36 -5.04 -14.63
CA ALA A 63 17.15 -4.07 -15.40
C ALA A 63 18.36 -4.72 -16.11
N GLU A 64 18.93 -5.78 -15.53
CA GLU A 64 20.07 -6.52 -16.10
C GLU A 64 19.63 -7.46 -17.23
N HIS A 65 18.43 -8.02 -17.11
CA HIS A 65 17.84 -8.99 -18.02
C HIS A 65 16.38 -8.65 -18.33
N PRO A 66 16.11 -7.69 -19.24
CA PRO A 66 14.74 -7.23 -19.53
C PRO A 66 13.84 -8.27 -20.20
N ASP A 67 14.40 -9.38 -20.69
CA ASP A 67 13.68 -10.53 -21.25
C ASP A 67 13.43 -11.65 -20.22
N ALA A 68 13.95 -11.52 -19.00
CA ALA A 68 13.72 -12.46 -17.90
C ALA A 68 12.42 -12.15 -17.17
N ASP A 69 12.01 -13.05 -16.27
CA ASP A 69 10.85 -12.84 -15.40
C ASP A 69 11.08 -11.64 -14.48
N SER A 70 10.01 -10.88 -14.20
CA SER A 70 10.04 -9.75 -13.28
C SER A 70 10.41 -10.20 -11.85
N GLU A 71 11.13 -9.35 -11.15
CA GLU A 71 11.54 -9.59 -9.77
C GLU A 71 10.38 -9.27 -8.82
N ARG A 72 10.04 -10.20 -7.95
CA ARG A 72 8.91 -10.03 -7.02
C ARG A 72 9.39 -9.45 -5.70
N GLY A 73 8.92 -8.25 -5.40
CA GLY A 73 9.02 -7.62 -4.09
C GLY A 73 7.67 -7.45 -3.41
N HIS A 74 7.70 -6.76 -2.27
CA HIS A 74 6.52 -6.41 -1.50
C HIS A 74 6.59 -4.94 -1.10
N PHE A 75 5.43 -4.31 -1.05
CA PHE A 75 5.27 -2.98 -0.48
C PHE A 75 4.31 -3.08 0.69
N THR A 76 4.79 -2.69 1.87
CA THR A 76 4.05 -2.76 3.12
C THR A 76 3.79 -1.35 3.62
N VAL A 77 2.53 -1.12 4.01
CA VAL A 77 2.04 0.12 4.60
C VAL A 77 1.43 -0.23 5.94
N ARG A 78 1.87 0.47 6.98
CA ARG A 78 1.36 0.35 8.33
C ARG A 78 0.61 1.61 8.71
N PHE A 79 -0.55 1.43 9.31
CA PHE A 79 -1.44 2.49 9.75
C PHE A 79 -1.35 2.70 11.25
N GLU A 80 -1.66 3.92 11.68
CA GLU A 80 -1.96 4.18 13.08
C GLU A 80 -3.22 3.40 13.49
N SER A 81 -3.26 2.98 14.76
CA SER A 81 -4.34 2.14 15.27
C SER A 81 -5.70 2.83 15.10
N ARG A 82 -6.65 2.14 14.47
CA ARG A 82 -8.00 2.63 14.17
C ARG A 82 -8.06 3.91 13.31
N SER A 83 -7.01 4.21 12.56
CA SER A 83 -6.95 5.36 11.64
C SER A 83 -6.45 4.95 10.26
N ASP A 84 -6.76 5.76 9.24
CA ASP A 84 -6.24 5.71 7.87
C ASP A 84 -4.90 6.44 7.71
N VAL A 85 -4.38 7.06 8.78
CA VAL A 85 -3.07 7.69 8.80
C VAL A 85 -1.98 6.63 8.71
N ILE A 86 -1.09 6.80 7.73
CA ILE A 86 0.08 5.94 7.53
C ILE A 86 1.14 6.32 8.56
N SER A 87 1.52 5.36 9.39
CA SER A 87 2.62 5.49 10.35
C SER A 87 3.96 5.14 9.72
N GLU A 88 3.97 4.13 8.84
CA GLU A 88 5.19 3.60 8.22
C GLU A 88 4.87 3.02 6.84
N ALA A 89 5.78 3.16 5.89
CA ALA A 89 5.70 2.53 4.58
C ALA A 89 7.10 2.13 4.11
N TYR A 90 7.24 0.93 3.59
CA TYR A 90 8.50 0.43 3.05
C TYR A 90 8.28 -0.59 1.94
N GLY A 91 9.19 -0.59 0.97
CA GLY A 91 9.33 -1.63 -0.04
C GLY A 91 10.34 -2.68 0.39
N SER A 92 10.24 -3.87 -0.17
CA SER A 92 11.24 -4.92 -0.04
C SER A 92 11.41 -5.68 -1.36
N LEU A 93 12.65 -5.91 -1.78
CA LEU A 93 13.00 -6.68 -2.98
C LEU A 93 14.27 -7.47 -2.71
N ASP A 94 14.26 -8.79 -2.95
CA ASP A 94 15.39 -9.69 -2.73
C ASP A 94 16.11 -9.49 -1.36
N GLY A 95 15.35 -9.18 -0.32
CA GLY A 95 15.89 -8.91 1.03
C GLY A 95 16.46 -7.51 1.25
N ALA A 96 16.57 -6.68 0.20
CA ALA A 96 16.78 -5.25 0.33
C ALA A 96 15.47 -4.57 0.79
N ILE A 97 15.57 -3.58 1.67
CA ILE A 97 14.44 -2.76 2.14
C ILE A 97 14.60 -1.35 1.57
N PHE A 98 13.54 -0.84 0.97
CA PHE A 98 13.40 0.54 0.55
C PHE A 98 12.55 1.24 1.59
N GLU A 99 13.14 2.16 2.33
CA GLU A 99 12.38 2.99 3.25
C GLU A 99 11.77 4.16 2.49
N ASP A 100 10.62 4.64 2.95
CA ASP A 100 10.02 5.86 2.42
C ASP A 100 10.97 7.04 2.60
N ARG A 101 11.68 7.39 1.53
CA ARG A 101 12.59 8.53 1.51
C ARG A 101 11.87 9.87 1.43
N ALA A 102 10.54 9.90 1.52
CA ALA A 102 9.86 11.16 1.78
C ALA A 102 10.45 11.72 3.07
N GLU A 103 11.19 12.82 2.94
CA GLU A 103 11.81 13.50 4.06
C GLU A 103 10.80 13.59 5.19
N VAL A 104 10.98 12.80 6.26
CA VAL A 104 10.33 13.11 7.53
C VAL A 104 10.77 14.54 7.80
N PRO A 105 9.88 15.56 7.79
CA PRO A 105 10.28 16.85 8.31
C PRO A 105 10.64 16.54 9.75
N ALA A 106 11.94 16.58 10.06
CA ALA A 106 12.44 16.34 11.39
C ALA A 106 11.70 17.31 12.29
N GLY A 107 10.67 16.82 12.98
CA GLY A 107 10.00 17.58 14.02
C GLY A 107 11.10 18.06 14.96
N PRO A 108 11.08 19.34 15.38
CA PRO A 108 12.17 19.89 16.16
C PRO A 108 12.37 19.01 17.39
N ARG A 109 13.56 18.40 17.51
CA ARG A 109 13.93 17.69 18.74
C ARG A 109 13.95 18.73 19.87
N PRO A 110 13.37 18.41 21.05
CA PRO A 110 13.32 19.32 22.19
C PRO A 110 14.71 19.69 22.72
#